data_AF-A0A5M3ZB28-F1
#
_entry.id   AF-A0A5M3ZB28-F1
#
_cell.length_a   1.000
_cell.length_b   1.000
_cell.length_c   1.000
_cell.angle_alpha   90.00
_cell.angle_beta   90.00
_cell.angle_gamma   90.00
#
_symmetry.space_group_name_H-M   'P 1'
#
loop_
_entity.id
_entity.type
_entity.pdbx_description
1 polymer ?
#
loop_
_entity_poly.entity_id
_entity_poly.type
_entity_poly.pdbx_seq_one_letter_code
_entity_poly.pdbx_strand_id
1 'polypeptide(L)'
;MLNSRRLLNGDITYSAAKGCESNILHELGYWDQKTRYFNHLYKNRELVQEIVVHHLNLPSADACTIADPQEWRHGSFNLCIPIDVRGHAAAQRVMIRFPLPYRVGEKTNPGNADEKIRCEAGTYAWLQENCPDIPIPALYGFGLSSGKKFTVCDNLPFFTRMLFYIRRRFRRWLGRPLPSRYVPHPSRKPSPDGVSYLLMEYIHGNMLSESWEAGRTDAHRRSNLFHGLSRIMLAAARIPLPRIGSFTIDEHGFLQLNNRPLTLEIHDLENQKIPVDIPRDLTYATADTYIHDVLAFHENRLRAQPNAVHDVEDCLYQMSALTAMRTVYPVMFRRELRAGPFYLSFTDLHQSNIFVDEEWNVKCLVDLEWTCSRPVELIHPPYWLANQPIDGIDVDEYQNVHEEFVNALAEEENKGVCGIVKDGSVPLHTTLRQGWERGTFWYALALDSPLGLFKLFYDYIQPRFAEEHLDDPAFFRIIMAYWEVDAMKFVQGKVKDREKYEKRLRKAFQI
;
A
#
# COMPACT_ATOMS: atom_id res chain seq x y z
N MET A 1 -31.00 -25.10 6.33
CA MET A 1 -30.09 -24.41 5.38
C MET A 1 -29.26 -23.44 6.21
N LEU A 2 -27.93 -23.47 6.11
CA LEU A 2 -27.10 -22.45 6.75
C LEU A 2 -27.41 -21.11 6.07
N ASN A 3 -27.89 -20.11 6.80
CA ASN A 3 -28.10 -18.78 6.26
C ASN A 3 -26.72 -18.18 5.93
N SER A 4 -26.29 -18.33 4.68
CA SER A 4 -25.05 -17.74 4.17
C SER A 4 -25.35 -16.42 3.45
N ARG A 5 -24.34 -15.55 3.39
CA ARG A 5 -24.40 -14.28 2.67
C ARG A 5 -23.14 -14.13 1.81
N ARG A 6 -23.29 -13.46 0.67
CA ARG A 6 -22.22 -13.27 -0.29
C ARG A 6 -21.33 -12.07 0.05
N LEU A 7 -20.03 -12.28 0.09
CA LEU A 7 -18.97 -11.27 0.14
C LEU A 7 -18.25 -11.20 -1.22
N LEU A 8 -17.20 -10.38 -1.33
CA LEU A 8 -16.39 -10.33 -2.55
C LEU A 8 -15.66 -11.64 -2.84
N ASN A 9 -15.18 -12.31 -1.79
CA ASN A 9 -14.28 -13.47 -1.88
C ASN A 9 -14.98 -14.80 -1.52
N GLY A 10 -16.30 -14.87 -1.69
CA GLY A 10 -17.09 -16.08 -1.41
C GLY A 10 -18.26 -15.83 -0.47
N ASP A 11 -18.82 -16.90 0.04
CA ASP A 11 -19.95 -16.86 0.97
C ASP A 11 -19.46 -17.00 2.42
N ILE A 12 -20.12 -16.29 3.33
CA ILE A 12 -19.86 -16.37 4.77
C ILE A 12 -21.11 -16.83 5.51
N THR A 13 -20.95 -17.67 6.52
CA THR A 13 -22.04 -18.08 7.41
C THR A 13 -22.16 -17.11 8.58
N TYR A 14 -23.32 -17.08 9.24
CA TYR A 14 -23.49 -16.25 10.44
C TYR A 14 -22.47 -16.59 11.55
N SER A 15 -22.15 -17.87 11.77
CA SER A 15 -21.19 -18.28 12.80
C SER A 15 -19.79 -17.74 12.52
N ALA A 16 -19.32 -17.86 11.27
CA ALA A 16 -18.04 -17.29 10.85
C ALA A 16 -18.06 -15.74 10.93
N ALA A 17 -19.14 -15.11 10.46
CA ALA A 17 -19.29 -13.66 10.50
C ALA A 17 -19.32 -13.10 11.93
N LYS A 18 -19.88 -13.84 12.89
CA LYS A 18 -19.92 -13.45 14.30
C LYS A 18 -18.51 -13.44 14.92
N GLY A 19 -17.67 -14.42 14.57
CA GLY A 19 -16.30 -14.54 15.07
C GLY A 19 -15.28 -13.66 14.35
N CYS A 20 -15.65 -13.02 13.24
CA CYS A 20 -14.73 -12.22 12.45
C CYS A 20 -14.50 -10.83 13.07
N GLU A 21 -13.24 -10.41 13.12
CA GLU A 21 -12.84 -9.06 13.54
C GLU A 21 -13.21 -8.01 12.49
N SER A 22 -13.26 -8.37 11.20
CA SER A 22 -13.67 -7.45 10.13
C SER A 22 -15.15 -7.07 10.23
N ASN A 23 -15.47 -5.86 9.77
CA ASN A 23 -16.84 -5.35 9.78
C ASN A 23 -17.68 -5.96 8.63
N ILE A 24 -18.13 -7.20 8.83
CA ILE A 24 -18.93 -7.95 7.85
C ILE A 24 -20.17 -7.19 7.37
N LEU A 25 -20.84 -6.42 8.24
CA LEU A 25 -21.99 -5.60 7.82
C LEU A 25 -21.65 -4.58 6.74
N HIS A 26 -20.44 -4.02 6.79
CA HIS A 26 -19.92 -3.12 5.75
C HIS A 26 -19.55 -3.90 4.49
N GLU A 27 -18.85 -5.03 4.64
CA GLU A 27 -18.40 -5.85 3.51
C GLU A 27 -19.52 -6.47 2.68
N LEU A 28 -20.66 -6.79 3.31
CA LEU A 28 -21.85 -7.29 2.62
C LEU A 28 -22.35 -6.32 1.53
N GLY A 29 -22.04 -5.02 1.64
CA GLY A 29 -22.39 -4.03 0.65
C GLY A 29 -21.49 -4.03 -0.59
N TYR A 30 -20.32 -4.68 -0.57
CA TYR A 30 -19.35 -4.61 -1.66
C TYR A 30 -19.81 -5.33 -2.92
N TRP A 31 -20.53 -6.45 -2.78
CA TRP A 31 -20.96 -7.23 -3.94
C TRP A 31 -21.85 -6.44 -4.91
N ASP A 32 -22.84 -5.74 -4.36
CA ASP A 32 -23.75 -4.90 -5.13
C ASP A 32 -23.02 -3.70 -5.74
N GLN A 33 -22.12 -3.07 -4.99
CA GLN A 33 -21.32 -1.93 -5.46
C GLN A 33 -20.37 -2.34 -6.60
N LYS A 34 -19.70 -3.49 -6.47
CA LYS A 34 -18.89 -4.10 -7.54
C LYS A 34 -19.71 -4.32 -8.80
N THR A 35 -20.86 -4.99 -8.67
CA THR A 35 -21.71 -5.31 -9.82
C THR A 35 -22.17 -4.04 -10.54
N ARG A 36 -22.60 -3.01 -9.81
CA ARG A 36 -22.99 -1.71 -10.40
C ARG A 36 -21.83 -1.04 -11.11
N TYR A 37 -20.65 -1.00 -10.49
CA TYR A 37 -19.48 -0.34 -11.02
C TYR A 37 -18.94 -1.03 -12.29
N PHE A 38 -18.86 -2.36 -12.28
CA PHE A 38 -18.39 -3.15 -13.43
C PHE A 38 -19.36 -3.00 -14.62
N ASN A 39 -20.67 -3.06 -14.35
CA ASN A 39 -21.69 -2.82 -15.37
C ASN A 39 -21.64 -1.40 -15.93
N HIS A 40 -21.33 -0.41 -15.09
CA HIS A 40 -21.15 0.98 -15.51
C HIS A 40 -19.97 1.11 -16.49
N LEU A 41 -18.81 0.53 -16.16
CA LEU A 41 -17.64 0.54 -17.06
C LEU A 41 -17.89 -0.24 -18.36
N TYR A 42 -18.58 -1.38 -18.30
CA TYR A 42 -18.93 -2.16 -19.48
C TYR A 42 -19.84 -1.39 -20.45
N LYS A 43 -20.84 -0.68 -19.91
CA LYS A 43 -21.72 0.19 -20.70
C LYS A 43 -20.97 1.36 -21.34
N ASN A 44 -19.91 1.84 -20.67
CA ASN A 44 -19.10 2.98 -21.11
C ASN A 44 -17.75 2.56 -21.75
N ARG A 45 -17.64 1.32 -22.25
CA ARG A 45 -16.39 0.78 -22.82
C ARG A 45 -15.86 1.58 -24.02
N GLU A 46 -16.73 2.23 -24.78
CA GLU A 46 -16.32 3.12 -25.89
C GLU A 46 -15.49 4.30 -25.38
N LEU A 47 -15.86 4.87 -24.22
CA LEU A 47 -15.07 5.93 -23.57
C LEU A 47 -13.72 5.42 -23.07
N VAL A 48 -13.65 4.15 -22.67
CA VAL A 48 -12.39 3.48 -22.33
C VAL A 48 -11.49 3.36 -23.57
N GLN A 49 -12.03 3.03 -24.74
CA GLN A 49 -11.27 3.06 -26.00
C GLN A 49 -10.79 4.48 -26.34
N GLU A 50 -11.64 5.50 -26.20
CA GLU A 50 -11.25 6.89 -26.44
C GLU A 50 -10.08 7.33 -25.54
N ILE A 51 -10.06 6.88 -24.28
CA ILE A 51 -8.95 7.13 -23.35
C ILE A 51 -7.64 6.54 -23.87
N VAL A 52 -7.66 5.30 -24.33
CA VAL A 52 -6.47 4.62 -24.86
C VAL A 52 -5.97 5.29 -26.13
N VAL A 53 -6.87 5.55 -27.08
CA VAL A 53 -6.57 6.26 -28.32
C VAL A 53 -5.89 7.59 -28.05
N HIS A 54 -6.44 8.34 -27.08
CA HIS A 54 -5.89 9.64 -26.68
C HIS A 54 -4.47 9.52 -26.14
N HIS A 55 -4.23 8.63 -25.16
CA HIS A 55 -2.93 8.53 -24.49
C HIS A 55 -1.84 7.85 -25.33
N LEU A 56 -2.22 7.01 -26.28
CA LEU A 56 -1.30 6.35 -27.21
C LEU A 56 -1.20 7.08 -28.57
N ASN A 57 -1.92 8.19 -28.74
CA ASN A 57 -1.97 8.98 -29.97
C ASN A 57 -2.26 8.11 -31.22
N LEU A 58 -3.27 7.25 -31.09
CA LEU A 58 -3.71 6.34 -32.15
C LEU A 58 -4.63 7.05 -33.16
N PRO A 59 -4.70 6.58 -34.42
CA PRO A 59 -5.48 7.26 -35.46
C PRO A 59 -7.01 7.10 -35.29
N SER A 60 -7.49 6.00 -34.71
CA SER A 60 -8.91 5.70 -34.52
C SER A 60 -9.13 4.74 -33.35
N ALA A 61 -10.35 4.72 -32.81
CA ALA A 61 -10.82 3.73 -31.82
C ALA A 61 -10.80 2.29 -32.36
N ASP A 62 -10.89 2.09 -33.68
CA ASP A 62 -10.82 0.76 -34.31
C ASP A 62 -9.44 0.08 -34.10
N ALA A 63 -8.44 0.86 -33.73
CA ALA A 63 -7.11 0.37 -33.37
C ALA A 63 -7.09 -0.31 -31.98
N CYS A 64 -8.14 -0.17 -31.17
CA CYS A 64 -8.22 -0.70 -29.81
C CYS A 64 -9.34 -1.73 -29.66
N THR A 65 -9.00 -2.92 -29.18
CA THR A 65 -9.98 -3.95 -28.83
C THR A 65 -9.94 -4.18 -27.33
N ILE A 66 -11.03 -3.89 -26.63
CA ILE A 66 -11.16 -4.17 -25.20
C ILE A 66 -11.37 -5.67 -25.02
N ALA A 67 -10.63 -6.28 -24.09
CA ALA A 67 -10.76 -7.69 -23.77
C ALA A 67 -12.15 -8.02 -23.20
N ASP A 68 -12.57 -9.28 -23.38
CA ASP A 68 -13.87 -9.74 -22.88
C ASP A 68 -13.98 -9.55 -21.36
N PRO A 69 -15.19 -9.29 -20.81
CA PRO A 69 -15.38 -9.12 -19.36
C PRO A 69 -14.87 -10.27 -18.50
N GLN A 70 -14.71 -11.47 -19.07
CA GLN A 70 -14.15 -12.64 -18.40
C GLN A 70 -12.63 -12.53 -18.19
N GLU A 71 -11.94 -11.73 -19.01
CA GLU A 71 -10.51 -11.44 -18.89
C GLU A 71 -10.22 -10.25 -17.97
N TRP A 72 -11.25 -9.53 -17.51
CA TRP A 72 -11.08 -8.40 -16.60
C TRP A 72 -10.58 -8.93 -15.26
N ARG A 73 -9.48 -8.35 -14.77
CA ARG A 73 -8.87 -8.74 -13.51
C ARG A 73 -9.21 -7.70 -12.46
N HIS A 74 -9.44 -8.10 -11.22
CA HIS A 74 -9.58 -7.13 -10.14
C HIS A 74 -8.83 -7.59 -8.90
N GLY A 75 -8.17 -6.64 -8.24
CA GLY A 75 -7.58 -6.83 -6.92
C GLY A 75 -8.50 -6.31 -5.82
N SER A 76 -7.90 -6.00 -4.68
CA SER A 76 -8.59 -5.41 -3.52
C SER A 76 -9.00 -3.96 -3.73
N PHE A 77 -8.26 -3.21 -4.54
CA PHE A 77 -8.47 -1.76 -4.72
C PHE A 77 -8.65 -1.32 -6.17
N ASN A 78 -8.42 -2.21 -7.15
CA ASN A 78 -8.42 -1.81 -8.55
C ASN A 78 -9.08 -2.87 -9.46
N LEU A 79 -9.72 -2.38 -10.53
CA LEU A 79 -10.15 -3.15 -11.68
C LEU A 79 -9.19 -2.87 -12.85
N CYS A 80 -8.68 -3.92 -13.45
CA CYS A 80 -7.75 -3.91 -14.56
C CYS A 80 -8.41 -4.50 -15.80
N ILE A 81 -8.45 -3.72 -16.88
CA ILE A 81 -9.04 -4.12 -18.16
C ILE A 81 -7.92 -4.19 -19.20
N PRO A 82 -7.59 -5.39 -19.71
CA PRO A 82 -6.65 -5.55 -20.82
C PRO A 82 -7.24 -5.00 -22.12
N ILE A 83 -6.40 -4.38 -22.95
CA ILE A 83 -6.80 -3.77 -24.22
C ILE A 83 -5.72 -4.06 -25.25
N ASP A 84 -6.11 -4.71 -26.34
CA ASP A 84 -5.22 -4.98 -27.47
C ASP A 84 -5.14 -3.73 -28.36
N VAL A 85 -3.92 -3.39 -28.79
CA VAL A 85 -3.64 -2.17 -29.54
C VAL A 85 -2.92 -2.50 -30.84
N ARG A 86 -3.47 -2.02 -31.95
CA ARG A 86 -2.90 -2.15 -33.29
C ARG A 86 -2.23 -0.84 -33.72
N GLY A 87 -1.03 -0.94 -34.30
CA GLY A 87 -0.32 0.21 -34.88
C GLY A 87 0.49 1.06 -33.90
N HIS A 88 0.64 0.64 -32.64
CA HIS A 88 1.59 1.26 -31.71
C HIS A 88 2.90 0.45 -31.66
N ALA A 89 4.02 1.08 -32.01
CA ALA A 89 5.30 0.38 -32.20
C ALA A 89 5.82 -0.34 -30.94
N ALA A 90 5.49 0.18 -29.75
CA ALA A 90 6.02 -0.31 -28.47
C ALA A 90 4.99 -1.09 -27.61
N ALA A 91 3.70 -1.09 -27.98
CA ALA A 91 2.66 -1.65 -27.11
C ALA A 91 1.61 -2.37 -27.95
N GLN A 92 1.68 -3.71 -27.96
CA GLN A 92 0.67 -4.55 -28.62
C GLN A 92 -0.53 -4.82 -27.70
N ARG A 93 -0.31 -4.77 -26.38
CA ARG A 93 -1.34 -4.89 -25.35
C ARG A 93 -1.04 -3.92 -24.22
N VAL A 94 -2.07 -3.25 -23.73
CA VAL A 94 -2.00 -2.34 -22.59
C VAL A 94 -3.05 -2.71 -21.56
N MET A 95 -2.91 -2.15 -20.36
CA MET A 95 -3.84 -2.34 -19.26
C MET A 95 -4.32 -0.98 -18.80
N ILE A 96 -5.64 -0.79 -18.74
CA ILE A 96 -6.23 0.35 -18.04
C ILE A 96 -6.66 -0.11 -16.64
N ARG A 97 -6.28 0.67 -15.63
CA ARG A 97 -6.50 0.41 -14.21
C ARG A 97 -7.42 1.47 -13.65
N PHE A 98 -8.51 1.04 -13.03
CA PHE A 98 -9.50 1.89 -12.37
C PHE A 98 -9.50 1.61 -10.86
N PRO A 99 -9.41 2.62 -9.99
CA PRO A 99 -9.60 2.42 -8.56
C PRO A 99 -11.05 2.04 -8.29
N LEU A 100 -11.26 1.19 -7.30
CA LEU A 100 -12.59 0.72 -6.89
C LEU A 100 -13.17 1.68 -5.85
N PRO A 101 -14.16 2.53 -6.19
CA PRO A 101 -14.63 3.60 -5.29
C PRO A 101 -15.17 3.08 -3.95
N TYR A 102 -15.71 1.87 -3.95
CA TYR A 102 -16.25 1.18 -2.77
C TYR A 102 -15.18 0.49 -1.90
N ARG A 103 -13.91 0.53 -2.29
CA ARG A 103 -12.77 -0.01 -1.55
C ARG A 103 -11.83 1.10 -1.06
N VAL A 104 -11.68 2.16 -1.83
CA VAL A 104 -10.87 3.33 -1.43
C VAL A 104 -11.64 4.34 -0.57
N GLY A 105 -12.92 4.10 -0.28
CA GLY A 105 -13.72 5.00 0.56
C GLY A 105 -14.18 6.29 -0.11
N GLU A 106 -14.24 6.34 -1.44
CA GLU A 106 -14.57 7.55 -2.23
C GLU A 106 -15.91 8.19 -1.81
N LYS A 107 -16.90 7.36 -1.46
CA LYS A 107 -18.21 7.86 -1.01
C LYS A 107 -18.14 8.56 0.36
N THR A 108 -17.26 8.11 1.24
CA THR A 108 -17.10 8.65 2.59
C THR A 108 -16.14 9.84 2.58
N ASN A 109 -15.05 9.72 1.83
CA ASN A 109 -13.98 10.69 1.71
C ASN A 109 -13.72 10.98 0.21
N PRO A 110 -14.51 11.88 -0.40
CA PRO A 110 -14.36 12.23 -1.82
C PRO A 110 -12.93 12.70 -2.14
N GLY A 111 -12.40 12.22 -3.26
CA GLY A 111 -11.04 12.47 -3.73
C GLY A 111 -10.02 11.38 -3.36
N ASN A 112 -10.40 10.32 -2.64
CA ASN A 112 -9.50 9.20 -2.34
C ASN A 112 -9.04 8.48 -3.61
N ALA A 113 -9.94 8.28 -4.58
CA ALA A 113 -9.59 7.71 -5.88
C ALA A 113 -8.55 8.58 -6.60
N ASP A 114 -8.67 9.90 -6.59
CA ASP A 114 -7.70 10.81 -7.21
C ASP A 114 -6.39 10.88 -6.43
N GLU A 115 -6.43 10.90 -5.09
CA GLU A 115 -5.25 10.86 -4.22
C GLU A 115 -4.40 9.63 -4.54
N LYS A 116 -5.04 8.45 -4.60
CA LYS A 116 -4.40 7.18 -4.94
C LYS A 116 -3.74 7.21 -6.33
N ILE A 117 -4.47 7.66 -7.36
CA ILE A 117 -3.94 7.73 -8.74
C ILE A 117 -2.74 8.68 -8.81
N ARG A 118 -2.80 9.82 -8.12
CA ARG A 118 -1.68 10.76 -8.08
C ARG A 118 -0.47 10.19 -7.37
N CYS A 119 -0.68 9.45 -6.28
CA CYS A 119 0.39 8.78 -5.54
C CYS A 119 1.09 7.75 -6.42
N GLU A 120 0.33 6.87 -7.07
CA GLU A 120 0.86 5.86 -7.97
C GLU A 120 1.63 6.49 -9.15
N ALA A 121 1.05 7.49 -9.81
CA ALA A 121 1.72 8.20 -10.91
C ALA A 121 2.97 8.98 -10.45
N GLY A 122 2.94 9.54 -9.24
CA GLY A 122 4.09 10.17 -8.60
C GLY A 122 5.23 9.18 -8.36
N THR A 123 4.91 7.99 -7.86
CA THR A 123 5.87 6.90 -7.70
C THR A 123 6.49 6.49 -9.05
N TYR A 124 5.68 6.31 -10.10
CA TYR A 124 6.20 6.05 -11.45
C TYR A 124 7.18 7.13 -11.91
N ALA A 125 6.81 8.40 -11.78
CA ALA A 125 7.66 9.51 -12.18
C ALA A 125 8.98 9.56 -11.38
N TRP A 126 8.94 9.32 -10.07
CA TRP A 126 10.14 9.28 -9.23
C TRP A 126 11.07 8.13 -9.63
N LEU A 127 10.53 6.92 -9.74
CA LEU A 127 11.32 5.72 -10.03
C LEU A 127 11.96 5.79 -11.43
N GLN A 128 11.23 6.22 -12.45
CA GLN A 128 11.78 6.37 -13.80
C GLN A 128 12.92 7.39 -13.89
N GLU A 129 12.92 8.42 -13.05
CA GLU A 129 13.95 9.46 -13.06
C GLU A 129 15.14 9.15 -12.15
N ASN A 130 14.93 8.46 -11.02
CA ASN A 130 15.92 8.32 -9.96
C ASN A 130 16.35 6.87 -9.68
N CYS A 131 15.49 5.90 -9.99
CA CYS A 131 15.68 4.48 -9.72
C CYS A 131 15.38 3.62 -10.97
N PRO A 132 15.99 3.89 -12.14
CA PRO A 132 15.64 3.21 -13.39
C PRO A 132 15.98 1.70 -13.39
N ASP A 133 16.79 1.25 -12.43
CA ASP A 133 17.17 -0.15 -12.26
C ASP A 133 16.05 -0.99 -11.62
N ILE A 134 15.03 -0.35 -11.02
CA ILE A 134 13.86 -1.04 -10.50
C ILE A 134 12.93 -1.34 -11.68
N PRO A 135 12.69 -2.62 -12.03
CA PRO A 135 11.88 -2.95 -13.17
C PRO A 135 10.40 -2.71 -12.85
N ILE A 136 9.80 -1.75 -13.53
CA ILE A 136 8.38 -1.40 -13.40
C ILE A 136 7.74 -1.26 -14.79
N PRO A 137 6.41 -1.43 -14.94
CA PRO A 137 5.72 -1.26 -16.20
C PRO A 137 5.88 0.17 -16.76
N ALA A 138 5.79 0.33 -18.08
CA ALA A 138 5.63 1.67 -18.63
C ALA A 138 4.24 2.24 -18.28
N LEU A 139 4.21 3.41 -17.63
CA LEU A 139 2.97 4.19 -17.46
C LEU A 139 2.83 5.18 -18.61
N TYR A 140 1.79 5.01 -19.44
CA TYR A 140 1.51 5.83 -20.63
C TYR A 140 0.73 7.10 -20.32
N GLY A 141 -0.11 7.06 -19.28
CA GLY A 141 -0.87 8.23 -18.85
C GLY A 141 -1.86 7.90 -17.75
N PHE A 142 -2.48 8.94 -17.20
CA PHE A 142 -3.53 8.80 -16.19
C PHE A 142 -4.55 9.92 -16.32
N GLY A 143 -5.72 9.73 -15.71
CA GLY A 143 -6.79 10.71 -15.67
C GLY A 143 -7.40 10.80 -14.28
N LEU A 144 -7.90 11.98 -13.96
CA LEU A 144 -8.52 12.30 -12.68
C LEU A 144 -10.03 12.43 -12.82
N SER A 145 -10.73 12.35 -11.69
CA SER A 145 -12.19 12.51 -11.61
C SER A 145 -12.66 13.86 -12.17
N SER A 146 -11.82 14.90 -12.07
CA SER A 146 -12.07 16.24 -12.63
C SER A 146 -12.06 16.29 -14.17
N GLY A 147 -11.70 15.20 -14.85
CA GLY A 147 -11.54 15.13 -16.30
C GLY A 147 -10.16 15.59 -16.79
N LYS A 148 -9.28 16.02 -15.88
CA LYS A 148 -7.90 16.34 -16.22
C LYS A 148 -7.10 15.09 -16.55
N LYS A 149 -6.29 15.16 -17.60
CA LYS A 149 -5.51 14.03 -18.12
C LYS A 149 -4.05 14.39 -18.22
N PHE A 150 -3.21 13.38 -18.05
CA PHE A 150 -1.77 13.47 -18.11
C PHE A 150 -1.24 12.36 -19.00
N THR A 151 -0.47 12.71 -20.02
CA THR A 151 0.07 11.75 -21.00
C THR A 151 1.59 11.80 -20.97
N VAL A 152 2.25 10.65 -21.10
CA VAL A 152 3.70 10.57 -21.23
C VAL A 152 4.16 11.38 -22.45
N CYS A 153 5.23 12.15 -22.30
CA CYS A 153 5.69 13.08 -23.32
C CYS A 153 6.00 12.42 -24.68
N ASP A 154 6.37 11.15 -24.67
CA ASP A 154 6.80 10.42 -25.86
C ASP A 154 5.64 10.17 -26.84
N ASN A 155 4.42 10.04 -26.31
CA ASN A 155 3.20 9.82 -27.06
C ASN A 155 2.51 11.13 -27.50
N LEU A 156 3.06 12.30 -27.15
CA LEU A 156 2.47 13.57 -27.56
C LEU A 156 2.78 13.90 -29.03
N PRO A 157 1.92 14.70 -29.70
CA PRO A 157 2.22 15.24 -31.01
C PRO A 157 3.58 15.95 -31.07
N PHE A 158 4.26 15.85 -32.20
CA PHE A 158 5.65 16.31 -32.39
C PHE A 158 5.91 17.73 -31.86
N PHE A 159 5.04 18.69 -32.20
CA PHE A 159 5.20 20.08 -31.77
C PHE A 159 5.06 20.24 -30.25
N THR A 160 4.08 19.59 -29.62
CA THR A 160 3.89 19.62 -28.17
C THR A 160 5.07 18.99 -27.45
N ARG A 161 5.57 17.86 -27.97
CA ARG A 161 6.77 17.17 -27.45
C ARG A 161 8.01 18.04 -27.56
N MET A 162 8.23 18.71 -28.70
CA MET A 162 9.34 19.64 -28.90
C MET A 162 9.29 20.82 -27.91
N LEU A 163 8.12 21.47 -27.78
CA LEU A 163 7.92 22.57 -26.82
C LEU A 163 8.17 22.13 -25.37
N PHE A 164 7.74 20.92 -25.01
CA PHE A 164 7.99 20.35 -23.70
C PHE A 164 9.49 20.16 -23.42
N TYR A 165 10.26 19.60 -24.36
CA TYR A 165 11.71 19.46 -24.19
C TYR A 165 12.42 20.82 -24.12
N ILE A 166 12.03 21.80 -24.94
CA ILE A 166 12.55 23.17 -24.86
C ILE A 166 12.28 23.76 -23.47
N ARG A 167 11.05 23.61 -22.96
CA ARG A 167 10.66 24.08 -21.61
C ARG A 167 11.51 23.41 -20.51
N ARG A 168 11.72 22.09 -20.57
CA ARG A 168 12.60 21.37 -19.62
C ARG A 168 14.03 21.88 -19.70
N ARG A 169 14.58 22.05 -20.91
CA ARG A 169 15.96 22.51 -21.11
C ARG A 169 16.16 23.93 -20.57
N PHE A 170 15.22 24.83 -20.85
CA PHE A 170 15.25 26.21 -20.35
C PHE A 170 15.13 26.27 -18.83
N ARG A 171 14.21 25.51 -18.22
CA ARG A 171 14.06 25.46 -16.75
C ARG A 171 15.30 24.86 -16.07
N ARG A 172 15.90 23.82 -16.67
CA ARG A 172 17.16 23.24 -16.20
C ARG A 172 18.28 24.28 -16.21
N TRP A 173 18.37 25.07 -17.27
CA TRP A 173 19.35 26.17 -17.37
C TRP A 173 19.13 27.25 -16.31
N LEU A 174 17.88 27.54 -15.95
CA LEU A 174 17.51 28.48 -14.89
C LEU A 174 17.56 27.88 -13.46
N GLY A 175 17.97 26.63 -13.27
CA GLY A 175 17.96 25.97 -11.95
C GLY A 175 16.56 25.83 -11.32
N ARG A 176 15.50 25.83 -12.14
CA ARG A 176 14.11 25.71 -11.68
C ARG A 176 13.66 24.24 -11.64
N PRO A 177 12.65 23.89 -10.80
CA PRO A 177 12.08 22.55 -10.78
C PRO A 177 11.64 22.09 -12.17
N LEU A 178 11.93 20.85 -12.52
CA LEU A 178 11.59 20.27 -13.81
C LEU A 178 10.19 19.64 -13.76
N PRO A 179 9.36 19.80 -14.80
CA PRO A 179 8.16 19.00 -14.91
C PRO A 179 8.54 17.52 -15.09
N SER A 180 7.69 16.64 -14.57
CA SER A 180 7.77 15.20 -14.82
C SER A 180 7.54 14.89 -16.30
N ARG A 181 7.72 13.63 -16.70
CA ARG A 181 7.44 13.16 -18.07
C ARG A 181 5.95 13.18 -18.43
N TYR A 182 5.07 13.38 -17.45
CA TYR A 182 3.62 13.38 -17.63
C TYR A 182 3.09 14.79 -17.84
N VAL A 183 2.66 15.07 -19.06
CA VAL A 183 2.24 16.42 -19.46
C VAL A 183 0.74 16.57 -19.25
N PRO A 184 0.30 17.56 -18.46
CA PRO A 184 -1.12 17.84 -18.28
C PRO A 184 -1.72 18.46 -19.54
N HIS A 185 -2.95 18.07 -19.85
CA HIS A 185 -3.76 18.73 -20.86
C HIS A 185 -5.26 18.69 -20.50
N PRO A 186 -6.04 19.69 -20.93
CA PRO A 186 -7.49 19.67 -20.76
C PRO A 186 -8.10 18.64 -21.71
N SER A 187 -9.05 17.85 -21.23
CA SER A 187 -9.84 17.01 -22.12
C SER A 187 -11.03 17.80 -22.67
N ARG A 188 -11.25 17.74 -23.99
CA ARG A 188 -12.44 18.32 -24.65
C ARG A 188 -13.73 17.53 -24.36
N LYS A 189 -13.62 16.31 -23.82
CA LYS A 189 -14.72 15.46 -23.40
C LYS A 189 -14.51 15.05 -21.93
N PRO A 190 -15.54 15.04 -21.09
CA PRO A 190 -15.41 14.57 -19.70
C PRO A 190 -14.88 13.13 -19.67
N SER A 191 -14.17 12.76 -18.60
CA SER A 191 -13.94 11.35 -18.28
C SER A 191 -15.29 10.62 -18.21
N PRO A 192 -15.35 9.30 -18.49
CA PRO A 192 -16.54 8.51 -18.19
C PRO A 192 -16.96 8.79 -16.74
N ASP A 193 -18.05 9.52 -16.57
CA ASP A 193 -18.72 9.89 -15.32
C ASP A 193 -17.81 10.21 -14.11
N GLY A 194 -16.72 10.95 -14.32
CA GLY A 194 -15.85 11.39 -13.21
C GLY A 194 -14.98 10.27 -12.62
N VAL A 195 -14.67 9.23 -13.38
CA VAL A 195 -13.81 8.12 -12.94
C VAL A 195 -12.33 8.42 -13.22
N SER A 196 -11.48 8.22 -12.21
CA SER A 196 -10.01 8.30 -12.32
C SER A 196 -9.42 6.98 -12.82
N TYR A 197 -8.25 7.01 -13.46
CA TYR A 197 -7.64 5.81 -14.06
C TYR A 197 -6.14 5.96 -14.34
N LEU A 198 -5.42 4.85 -14.48
CA LEU A 198 -4.08 4.76 -15.10
C LEU A 198 -4.14 3.93 -16.38
N LEU A 199 -3.34 4.29 -17.38
CA LEU A 199 -3.07 3.49 -18.58
C LEU A 199 -1.60 3.09 -18.60
N MET A 200 -1.33 1.79 -18.56
CA MET A 200 0.00 1.25 -18.39
C MET A 200 0.25 0.03 -19.28
N GLU A 201 1.50 -0.39 -19.34
CA GLU A 201 1.95 -1.59 -20.03
C GLU A 201 1.29 -2.85 -19.45
N TYR A 202 0.91 -3.76 -20.34
CA TYR A 202 0.47 -5.09 -19.95
C TYR A 202 1.69 -5.98 -19.76
N ILE A 203 1.92 -6.46 -18.53
CA ILE A 203 3.04 -7.34 -18.23
C ILE A 203 2.70 -8.79 -18.58
N HIS A 204 3.53 -9.40 -19.41
CA HIS A 204 3.51 -10.83 -19.69
C HIS A 204 4.43 -11.57 -18.71
N GLY A 205 3.99 -12.73 -18.23
CA GLY A 205 4.76 -13.56 -17.31
C GLY A 205 3.91 -14.05 -16.14
N ASN A 206 4.57 -14.76 -15.22
CA ASN A 206 3.93 -15.37 -14.06
C ASN A 206 4.22 -14.52 -12.81
N MET A 207 3.22 -14.37 -11.96
CA MET A 207 3.39 -13.76 -10.63
C MET A 207 4.14 -14.74 -9.72
N LEU A 208 4.94 -14.24 -8.78
CA LEU A 208 5.61 -15.07 -7.79
C LEU A 208 4.60 -15.92 -7.02
N SER A 209 3.41 -15.38 -6.70
CA SER A 209 2.35 -16.10 -6.01
C SER A 209 1.87 -17.37 -6.73
N GLU A 210 2.00 -17.45 -8.05
CA GLU A 210 1.58 -18.63 -8.83
C GLU A 210 2.55 -19.81 -8.67
N SER A 211 3.83 -19.53 -8.36
CA SER A 211 4.88 -20.54 -8.22
C SER A 211 5.43 -20.66 -6.79
N TRP A 212 4.95 -19.84 -5.86
CA TRP A 212 5.47 -19.71 -4.50
C TRP A 212 5.51 -21.05 -3.75
N GLU A 213 4.38 -21.74 -3.62
CA GLU A 213 4.30 -22.99 -2.85
C GLU A 213 5.18 -24.10 -3.42
N ALA A 214 5.30 -24.16 -4.74
CA ALA A 214 6.13 -25.16 -5.41
C ALA A 214 7.63 -24.82 -5.36
N GLY A 215 8.00 -23.55 -5.17
CA GLY A 215 9.37 -23.06 -5.28
C GLY A 215 10.02 -22.59 -3.98
N ARG A 216 9.27 -22.29 -2.91
CA ARG A 216 9.80 -21.62 -1.69
C ARG A 216 10.85 -22.42 -0.91
N THR A 217 10.89 -23.73 -1.12
CA THR A 217 11.89 -24.63 -0.51
C THR A 217 13.12 -24.83 -1.39
N ASP A 218 13.12 -24.34 -2.63
CA ASP A 218 14.28 -24.38 -3.54
C ASP A 218 15.25 -23.26 -3.16
N ALA A 219 16.42 -23.65 -2.66
CA ALA A 219 17.44 -22.71 -2.18
C ALA A 219 17.98 -21.80 -3.29
N HIS A 220 18.06 -22.28 -4.54
CA HIS A 220 18.58 -21.47 -5.65
C HIS A 220 17.58 -20.39 -6.05
N ARG A 221 16.31 -20.76 -6.23
CA ARG A 221 15.23 -19.80 -6.51
C ARG A 221 15.08 -18.76 -5.40
N ARG A 222 15.10 -19.20 -4.14
CA ARG A 222 14.99 -18.31 -2.98
C ARG A 222 16.16 -17.33 -2.92
N SER A 223 17.39 -17.80 -3.13
CA SER A 223 18.58 -16.95 -3.22
C SER A 223 18.42 -15.90 -4.33
N ASN A 224 18.03 -16.29 -5.55
CA ASN A 224 17.81 -15.36 -6.67
C ASN A 224 16.77 -14.28 -6.32
N LEU A 225 15.66 -14.68 -5.69
CA LEU A 225 14.62 -13.77 -5.23
C LEU A 225 15.17 -12.77 -4.20
N PHE A 226 15.89 -13.25 -3.18
CA PHE A 226 16.39 -12.40 -2.09
C PHE A 226 17.43 -11.39 -2.60
N HIS A 227 18.32 -11.81 -3.50
CA HIS A 227 19.23 -10.88 -4.18
C HIS A 227 18.47 -9.88 -5.08
N GLY A 228 17.42 -10.31 -5.78
CA GLY A 228 16.57 -9.44 -6.59
C GLY A 228 15.87 -8.36 -5.76
N LEU A 229 15.20 -8.76 -4.68
CA LEU A 229 14.55 -7.85 -3.73
C LEU A 229 15.56 -6.92 -3.05
N SER A 230 16.74 -7.43 -2.70
CA SER A 230 17.82 -6.62 -2.12
C SER A 230 18.25 -5.50 -3.05
N ARG A 231 18.48 -5.79 -4.35
CA ARG A 231 18.79 -4.75 -5.35
C ARG A 231 17.70 -3.70 -5.45
N ILE A 232 16.44 -4.10 -5.42
CA ILE A 232 15.30 -3.19 -5.47
C ILE A 232 15.27 -2.27 -4.24
N MET A 233 15.43 -2.84 -3.04
CA MET A 233 15.45 -2.06 -1.79
C MET A 233 16.62 -1.07 -1.77
N LEU A 234 17.82 -1.51 -2.17
CA LEU A 234 19.00 -0.63 -2.25
C LEU A 234 18.83 0.47 -3.31
N ALA A 235 18.21 0.17 -4.45
CA ALA A 235 17.91 1.16 -5.48
C ALA A 235 16.87 2.20 -5.01
N ALA A 236 15.84 1.78 -4.26
CA ALA A 236 14.84 2.67 -3.68
C ALA A 236 15.41 3.53 -2.54
N ALA A 237 16.37 2.99 -1.78
CA ALA A 237 17.08 3.67 -0.71
C ALA A 237 18.31 4.48 -1.18
N ARG A 238 18.51 4.63 -2.50
CA ARG A 238 19.67 5.34 -3.06
C ARG A 238 19.69 6.83 -2.71
N ILE A 239 18.51 7.47 -2.70
CA ILE A 239 18.37 8.91 -2.48
C ILE A 239 17.60 9.13 -1.17
N PRO A 240 18.22 9.68 -0.12
CA PRO A 240 17.51 10.12 1.07
C PRO A 240 16.48 11.18 0.74
N LEU A 241 15.28 11.02 1.28
CA LEU A 241 14.17 11.95 1.09
C LEU A 241 14.07 12.89 2.31
N PRO A 242 13.64 14.15 2.09
CA PRO A 242 13.67 15.16 3.15
C PRO A 242 12.57 14.99 4.20
N ARG A 243 11.51 14.23 3.87
CA ARG A 243 10.31 14.05 4.69
C ARG A 243 9.72 12.66 4.47
N ILE A 244 8.89 12.21 5.42
CA ILE A 244 8.03 11.03 5.31
C ILE A 244 6.72 11.49 4.62
N GLY A 245 6.37 10.87 3.49
CA GLY A 245 5.24 11.26 2.66
C GLY A 245 5.17 10.46 1.35
N SER A 246 4.13 10.70 0.55
CA SER A 246 3.99 10.12 -0.78
C SER A 246 4.24 11.16 -1.88
N PHE A 247 4.83 10.70 -2.98
CA PHE A 247 5.01 11.52 -4.17
C PHE A 247 3.69 11.71 -4.90
N THR A 248 3.41 12.90 -5.41
CA THR A 248 2.28 13.16 -6.30
C THR A 248 2.70 13.95 -7.53
N ILE A 249 1.88 13.88 -8.57
CA ILE A 249 1.96 14.81 -9.70
C ILE A 249 0.89 15.88 -9.51
N ASP A 250 1.34 17.14 -9.47
CA ASP A 250 0.45 18.29 -9.31
C ASP A 250 -0.35 18.60 -10.59
N GLU A 251 -1.25 19.57 -10.50
CA GLU A 251 -2.05 20.07 -11.62
C GLU A 251 -1.21 20.54 -12.83
N HIS A 252 0.06 20.86 -12.65
CA HIS A 252 0.93 21.40 -13.68
C HIS A 252 1.97 20.38 -14.20
N GLY A 253 1.87 19.12 -13.74
CA GLY A 253 2.75 18.02 -14.15
C GLY A 253 4.08 17.95 -13.38
N PHE A 254 4.21 18.65 -12.25
CA PHE A 254 5.40 18.59 -11.41
C PHE A 254 5.27 17.50 -10.35
N LEU A 255 6.37 16.77 -10.18
CA LEU A 255 6.51 15.79 -9.10
C LEU A 255 6.74 16.53 -7.78
N GLN A 256 5.97 16.20 -6.75
CA GLN A 256 6.06 16.80 -5.42
C GLN A 256 6.01 15.72 -4.34
N LEU A 257 6.81 15.85 -3.29
CA LEU A 257 6.69 15.04 -2.07
C LEU A 257 5.85 15.81 -1.05
N ASN A 258 4.54 15.78 -1.21
CA ASN A 258 3.62 16.68 -0.52
C ASN A 258 2.33 16.00 -0.05
N ASN A 259 2.18 14.69 -0.23
CA ASN A 259 1.04 13.95 0.27
C ASN A 259 1.41 13.21 1.55
N ARG A 260 0.41 12.93 2.40
CA ARG A 260 0.55 12.00 3.51
C ARG A 260 1.18 10.69 3.05
N PRO A 261 1.94 10.00 3.92
CA PRO A 261 2.45 8.67 3.62
C PRO A 261 1.23 7.77 3.41
N LEU A 262 0.86 7.60 2.15
CA LEU A 262 -0.40 6.97 1.79
C LEU A 262 -0.19 5.46 1.79
N THR A 263 -0.69 4.82 2.85
CA THR A 263 -0.67 3.37 2.98
C THR A 263 -2.07 2.79 2.75
N LEU A 264 -2.13 1.47 2.54
CA LEU A 264 -3.37 0.74 2.33
C LEU A 264 -4.32 0.88 3.54
N GLU A 265 -3.77 0.89 4.76
CA GLU A 265 -4.53 0.99 6.00
C GLU A 265 -5.34 2.27 6.07
N ILE A 266 -4.78 3.39 5.60
CA ILE A 266 -5.46 4.69 5.59
C ILE A 266 -6.75 4.62 4.78
N HIS A 267 -6.67 4.14 3.53
CA HIS A 267 -7.85 4.05 2.67
C HIS A 267 -8.82 2.95 3.11
N ASP A 268 -8.34 1.84 3.69
CA ASP A 268 -9.22 0.81 4.23
C ASP A 268 -10.02 1.32 5.45
N LEU A 269 -9.39 2.04 6.37
CA LEU A 269 -10.06 2.68 7.52
C LEU A 269 -11.06 3.76 7.07
N GLU A 270 -10.65 4.65 6.17
CA GLU A 270 -11.51 5.68 5.60
C GLU A 270 -12.72 5.08 4.87
N ASN A 271 -12.53 3.96 4.18
CA ASN A 271 -13.62 3.22 3.54
C ASN A 271 -14.63 2.66 4.56
N GLN A 272 -14.16 2.25 5.73
CA GLN A 272 -14.98 1.82 6.86
C GLN A 272 -15.57 2.97 7.68
N LYS A 273 -15.36 4.23 7.26
CA LYS A 273 -15.78 5.45 7.96
C LYS A 273 -15.10 5.66 9.31
N ILE A 274 -13.88 5.14 9.44
CA ILE A 274 -13.04 5.34 10.61
C ILE A 274 -12.17 6.57 10.33
N PRO A 275 -12.16 7.58 11.21
CA PRO A 275 -11.32 8.75 11.02
C PRO A 275 -9.85 8.35 11.18
N VAL A 276 -9.01 8.76 10.23
CA VAL A 276 -7.55 8.59 10.32
C VAL A 276 -6.89 9.85 10.89
N ASP A 277 -7.53 11.01 10.77
CA ASP A 277 -7.06 12.31 11.27
C ASP A 277 -5.68 12.75 10.73
N ILE A 278 -5.25 12.19 9.59
CA ILE A 278 -4.05 12.60 8.84
C ILE A 278 -4.50 13.33 7.57
N PRO A 279 -4.39 14.66 7.49
CA PRO A 279 -4.71 15.44 6.29
C PRO A 279 -3.91 15.00 5.08
N ARG A 280 -4.49 15.09 3.87
CA ARG A 280 -3.84 14.65 2.62
C ARG A 280 -2.52 15.38 2.34
N ASP A 281 -2.40 16.64 2.72
CA ASP A 281 -1.23 17.49 2.50
C ASP A 281 -0.20 17.45 3.64
N LEU A 282 -0.41 16.62 4.66
CA LEU A 282 0.51 16.48 5.79
C LEU A 282 1.71 15.61 5.41
N THR A 283 2.93 16.06 5.68
CA THR A 283 4.15 15.25 5.59
C THR A 283 4.95 15.40 6.88
N TYR A 284 5.71 14.38 7.27
CA TYR A 284 6.40 14.37 8.55
C TYR A 284 7.91 14.66 8.40
N ALA A 285 8.43 15.48 9.31
CA ALA A 285 9.86 15.75 9.40
C ALA A 285 10.59 14.78 10.35
N THR A 286 9.85 14.04 11.19
CA THR A 286 10.42 13.08 12.15
C THR A 286 9.62 11.79 12.19
N ALA A 287 10.30 10.69 12.53
CA ALA A 287 9.69 9.39 12.78
C ALA A 287 8.73 9.42 13.97
N ASP A 288 9.02 10.20 15.03
CA ASP A 288 8.19 10.24 16.24
C ASP A 288 6.76 10.73 15.93
N THR A 289 6.64 11.81 15.15
CA THR A 289 5.34 12.39 14.78
C THR A 289 4.56 11.47 13.84
N TYR A 290 5.24 10.82 12.90
CA TYR A 290 4.63 9.83 12.02
C TYR A 290 4.09 8.64 12.80
N ILE A 291 4.90 8.04 13.68
CA ILE A 291 4.52 6.85 14.45
C ILE A 291 3.41 7.16 15.45
N HIS A 292 3.42 8.36 16.05
CA HIS A 292 2.33 8.82 16.88
C HIS A 292 0.99 8.83 16.14
N ASP A 293 0.95 9.39 14.93
CA ASP A 293 -0.28 9.48 14.14
C ASP A 293 -0.71 8.11 13.58
N VAL A 294 0.24 7.22 13.29
CA VAL A 294 -0.08 5.82 12.96
C VAL A 294 -0.79 5.12 14.12
N LEU A 295 -0.25 5.22 15.34
CA LEU A 295 -0.89 4.67 16.53
C LEU A 295 -2.25 5.32 16.80
N ALA A 296 -2.39 6.62 16.56
CA ALA A 296 -3.66 7.32 16.72
C ALA A 296 -4.76 6.77 15.80
N PHE A 297 -4.46 6.45 14.53
CA PHE A 297 -5.49 5.84 13.69
C PHE A 297 -5.82 4.39 14.08
N HIS A 298 -4.87 3.64 14.65
CA HIS A 298 -5.14 2.32 15.24
C HIS A 298 -6.08 2.43 16.45
N GLU A 299 -5.88 3.44 17.30
CA GLU A 299 -6.82 3.78 18.39
C GLU A 299 -8.20 4.19 17.83
N ASN A 300 -8.24 4.98 16.74
CA ASN A 300 -9.49 5.36 16.10
C ASN A 300 -10.27 4.16 15.55
N ARG A 301 -9.59 3.12 15.07
CA ARG A 301 -10.22 1.84 14.71
C ARG A 301 -10.95 1.24 15.92
N LEU A 302 -10.26 1.10 17.05
CA LEU A 302 -10.85 0.59 18.29
C LEU A 302 -12.05 1.43 18.74
N ARG A 303 -11.98 2.75 18.59
CA ARG A 303 -13.07 3.69 18.93
C ARG A 303 -14.28 3.53 18.00
N ALA A 304 -14.07 3.69 16.70
CA ALA A 304 -15.14 3.87 15.73
C ALA A 304 -15.72 2.56 15.18
N GLN A 305 -14.93 1.48 15.10
CA GLN A 305 -15.39 0.23 14.53
C GLN A 305 -16.41 -0.46 15.48
N PRO A 306 -17.66 -0.73 15.05
CA PRO A 306 -18.71 -1.21 15.95
C PRO A 306 -18.45 -2.59 16.57
N ASN A 307 -17.71 -3.44 15.88
CA ASN A 307 -17.37 -4.79 16.29
C ASN A 307 -15.88 -4.94 16.64
N ALA A 308 -15.19 -3.83 16.98
CA ALA A 308 -13.77 -3.83 17.29
C ALA A 308 -13.36 -4.78 18.43
N VAL A 309 -14.30 -5.04 19.34
CA VAL A 309 -14.08 -5.90 20.52
C VAL A 309 -15.14 -6.99 20.61
N HIS A 310 -14.76 -8.15 21.12
CA HIS A 310 -15.63 -9.28 21.42
C HIS A 310 -16.30 -9.15 22.78
N ASP A 311 -15.53 -8.78 23.81
CA ASP A 311 -15.97 -8.64 25.20
C ASP A 311 -15.11 -7.63 25.98
N VAL A 312 -15.24 -7.64 27.31
CA VAL A 312 -14.48 -6.76 28.21
C VAL A 312 -12.99 -7.08 28.18
N GLU A 313 -12.63 -8.36 28.20
CA GLU A 313 -11.24 -8.80 28.28
C GLU A 313 -10.48 -8.45 27.00
N ASP A 314 -11.07 -8.70 25.84
CA ASP A 314 -10.53 -8.29 24.55
C ASP A 314 -10.36 -6.75 24.46
N CYS A 315 -11.34 -5.98 24.97
CA CYS A 315 -11.19 -4.52 25.03
C CYS A 315 -10.01 -4.08 25.90
N LEU A 316 -9.81 -4.72 27.06
CA LEU A 316 -8.67 -4.42 27.94
C LEU A 316 -7.34 -4.82 27.29
N TYR A 317 -7.30 -5.95 26.60
CA TYR A 317 -6.15 -6.45 25.85
C TYR A 317 -5.73 -5.45 24.76
N GLN A 318 -6.65 -5.03 23.91
CA GLN A 318 -6.36 -4.07 22.84
C GLN A 318 -5.95 -2.68 23.36
N MET A 319 -6.67 -2.16 24.38
CA MET A 319 -6.33 -0.86 25.00
C MET A 319 -4.94 -0.88 25.64
N SER A 320 -4.58 -1.98 26.30
CA SER A 320 -3.30 -2.11 26.99
C SER A 320 -2.15 -2.16 26.01
N ALA A 321 -2.27 -2.94 24.93
CA ALA A 321 -1.27 -2.97 23.85
C ALA A 321 -1.06 -1.59 23.20
N LEU A 322 -2.12 -0.87 22.84
CA LEU A 322 -2.00 0.46 22.22
C LEU A 322 -1.32 1.47 23.16
N THR A 323 -1.71 1.45 24.44
CA THR A 323 -1.11 2.33 25.46
C THR A 323 0.36 2.02 25.70
N ALA A 324 0.69 0.73 25.77
CA ALA A 324 2.07 0.29 25.96
C ALA A 324 2.93 0.59 24.72
N MET A 325 2.42 0.39 23.50
CA MET A 325 3.10 0.74 22.24
C MET A 325 3.56 2.20 22.24
N ARG A 326 2.67 3.15 22.61
CA ARG A 326 3.01 4.58 22.75
C ARG A 326 4.16 4.82 23.73
N THR A 327 4.21 4.03 24.79
CA THR A 327 5.20 4.18 25.87
C THR A 327 6.56 3.58 25.50
N VAL A 328 6.58 2.45 24.80
CA VAL A 328 7.81 1.68 24.52
C VAL A 328 8.53 2.12 23.24
N TYR A 329 7.86 2.89 22.36
CA TYR A 329 8.44 3.42 21.13
C TYR A 329 9.88 4.00 21.28
N PRO A 330 10.19 4.86 22.27
CA PRO A 330 11.53 5.46 22.38
C PRO A 330 12.65 4.46 22.68
N VAL A 331 12.33 3.27 23.18
CA VAL A 331 13.30 2.17 23.41
C VAL A 331 13.49 1.35 22.14
N MET A 332 12.42 1.23 21.36
CA MET A 332 12.35 0.44 20.12
C MET A 332 13.00 1.11 18.92
N PHE A 333 13.21 2.43 18.93
CA PHE A 333 13.80 3.18 17.82
C PHE A 333 15.03 3.96 18.27
N ARG A 334 15.95 4.21 17.34
CA ARG A 334 17.16 4.97 17.64
C ARG A 334 16.89 6.46 17.54
N ARG A 335 17.12 7.16 18.65
CA ARG A 335 16.97 8.62 18.71
C ARG A 335 17.83 9.36 17.69
N GLU A 336 18.98 8.81 17.33
CA GLU A 336 19.88 9.33 16.28
C GLU A 336 19.17 9.47 14.92
N LEU A 337 18.24 8.55 14.63
CA LEU A 337 17.58 8.41 13.32
C LEU A 337 16.20 9.06 13.25
N ARG A 338 15.78 9.75 14.32
CA ARG A 338 14.46 10.37 14.42
C ARG A 338 14.13 11.32 13.29
N ALA A 339 15.15 12.02 12.76
CA ALA A 339 15.01 13.01 11.69
C ALA A 339 15.43 12.46 10.32
N GLY A 340 15.62 11.14 10.22
CA GLY A 340 16.04 10.44 9.01
C GLY A 340 17.34 9.64 9.19
N PRO A 341 17.84 9.03 8.11
CA PRO A 341 17.37 9.20 6.74
C PRO A 341 15.97 8.58 6.51
N PHE A 342 15.22 9.19 5.59
CA PHE A 342 13.97 8.65 5.06
C PHE A 342 14.22 8.12 3.66
N TYR A 343 13.67 6.95 3.34
CA TYR A 343 13.84 6.33 2.03
C TYR A 343 12.51 5.88 1.47
N LEU A 344 12.43 5.79 0.15
CA LEU A 344 11.25 5.25 -0.52
C LEU A 344 11.11 3.77 -0.18
N SER A 345 9.91 3.35 0.22
CA SER A 345 9.61 1.97 0.59
C SER A 345 8.31 1.50 -0.06
N PHE A 346 8.31 0.26 -0.56
CA PHE A 346 7.14 -0.42 -1.10
C PHE A 346 6.38 -1.08 0.05
N THR A 347 5.39 -0.39 0.61
CA THR A 347 4.71 -0.86 1.84
C THR A 347 3.78 -2.05 1.63
N ASP A 348 3.29 -2.25 0.39
CA ASP A 348 2.42 -3.36 0.02
C ASP A 348 3.12 -4.32 -0.97
N LEU A 349 4.38 -4.66 -0.69
CA LEU A 349 5.13 -5.59 -1.54
C LEU A 349 4.72 -7.04 -1.26
N HIS A 350 3.65 -7.50 -1.91
CA HIS A 350 3.15 -8.89 -1.83
C HIS A 350 3.66 -9.76 -2.99
N GLN A 351 3.61 -11.09 -2.85
CA GLN A 351 4.00 -12.05 -3.90
C GLN A 351 3.26 -11.84 -5.23
N SER A 352 2.00 -11.41 -5.18
CA SER A 352 1.20 -11.11 -6.38
C SER A 352 1.58 -9.81 -7.08
N ASN A 353 2.41 -8.98 -6.44
CA ASN A 353 2.90 -7.72 -6.98
C ASN A 353 4.28 -7.88 -7.66
N ILE A 354 4.84 -9.10 -7.66
CA ILE A 354 6.17 -9.41 -8.18
C ILE A 354 6.04 -10.41 -9.34
N PHE A 355 6.49 -10.02 -10.53
CA PHE A 355 6.65 -10.92 -11.66
C PHE A 355 8.07 -11.48 -11.69
N VAL A 356 8.19 -12.78 -11.92
CA VAL A 356 9.47 -13.50 -11.92
C VAL A 356 9.61 -14.42 -13.13
N ASP A 357 10.84 -14.81 -13.47
CA ASP A 357 11.09 -15.95 -14.35
C ASP A 357 11.09 -17.29 -13.59
N GLU A 358 11.36 -18.38 -14.33
CA GLU A 358 11.39 -19.76 -13.82
C GLU A 358 12.42 -19.98 -12.70
N GLU A 359 13.42 -19.11 -12.59
CA GLU A 359 14.49 -19.14 -11.59
C GLU A 359 14.27 -18.13 -10.47
N TRP A 360 13.09 -17.49 -10.41
CA TRP A 360 12.72 -16.46 -9.45
C TRP A 360 13.53 -15.15 -9.54
N ASN A 361 14.14 -14.87 -10.69
CA ASN A 361 14.68 -13.54 -10.93
C ASN A 361 13.54 -12.54 -11.12
N VAL A 362 13.55 -11.44 -10.35
CA VAL A 362 12.53 -10.39 -10.45
C VAL A 362 12.58 -9.72 -11.82
N LYS A 363 11.45 -9.76 -12.55
CA LYS A 363 11.29 -9.17 -13.88
C LYS A 363 10.50 -7.87 -13.86
N CYS A 364 9.55 -7.72 -12.94
CA CYS A 364 8.72 -6.53 -12.86
C CYS A 364 8.05 -6.41 -11.49
N LEU A 365 7.98 -5.20 -10.95
CA LEU A 365 7.13 -4.85 -9.82
C LEU A 365 5.92 -4.08 -10.30
N VAL A 366 4.75 -4.53 -9.88
CA VAL A 366 3.48 -3.84 -10.13
C VAL A 366 2.90 -3.32 -8.82
N ASP A 367 1.79 -2.59 -8.93
CA ASP A 367 1.04 -2.07 -7.80
C ASP A 367 1.80 -1.08 -6.89
N LEU A 368 2.12 0.09 -7.44
CA LEU A 368 3.00 1.09 -6.80
C LEU A 368 2.23 2.16 -6.00
N GLU A 369 0.95 1.92 -5.74
CA GLU A 369 0.00 2.93 -5.25
C GLU A 369 0.20 3.31 -3.78
N TRP A 370 0.73 2.39 -2.97
CA TRP A 370 0.98 2.58 -1.53
C TRP A 370 2.44 2.92 -1.23
N THR A 371 3.27 3.13 -2.25
CA THR A 371 4.69 3.47 -2.04
C THR A 371 4.80 4.85 -1.41
N CYS A 372 5.55 4.94 -0.32
CA CYS A 372 5.81 6.19 0.39
C CYS A 372 7.23 6.22 0.97
N SER A 373 7.71 7.40 1.33
CA SER A 373 8.96 7.52 2.07
C SER A 373 8.74 7.20 3.54
N ARG A 374 9.63 6.40 4.13
CA ARG A 374 9.56 5.92 5.52
C ARG A 374 10.89 6.13 6.25
N PRO A 375 10.88 6.24 7.59
CA PRO A 375 12.08 6.04 8.41
C PRO A 375 12.81 4.77 8.00
N VAL A 376 14.14 4.83 7.92
CA VAL A 376 14.96 3.65 7.58
C VAL A 376 14.70 2.46 8.51
N GLU A 377 14.33 2.70 9.76
CA GLU A 377 14.00 1.67 10.75
C GLU A 377 12.64 0.99 10.51
N LEU A 378 11.81 1.51 9.61
CA LEU A 378 10.56 0.89 9.15
C LEU A 378 10.71 0.17 7.80
N ILE A 379 11.94 0.06 7.28
CA ILE A 379 12.23 -0.67 6.05
C ILE A 379 12.76 -2.04 6.45
N HIS A 380 12.01 -3.08 6.11
CA HIS A 380 12.33 -4.46 6.47
C HIS A 380 11.96 -5.40 5.32
N PRO A 381 12.51 -6.63 5.30
CA PRO A 381 12.04 -7.66 4.37
C PRO A 381 10.54 -7.93 4.55
N PRO A 382 9.86 -8.40 3.49
CA PRO A 382 8.47 -8.81 3.63
C PRO A 382 8.29 -9.95 4.64
N TYR A 383 7.26 -9.88 5.48
CA TYR A 383 7.00 -10.91 6.49
C TYR A 383 6.55 -12.25 5.87
N TRP A 384 5.96 -12.21 4.66
CA TRP A 384 5.49 -13.42 3.99
C TRP A 384 6.61 -14.32 3.46
N LEU A 385 7.90 -13.93 3.57
CA LEU A 385 9.01 -14.77 3.13
C LEU A 385 9.06 -16.13 3.86
N ALA A 386 8.53 -16.20 5.09
CA ALA A 386 8.39 -17.46 5.83
C ALA A 386 7.10 -18.23 5.50
N ASN A 387 6.23 -17.71 4.63
CA ASN A 387 4.92 -18.29 4.30
C ASN A 387 3.99 -18.46 5.51
N GLN A 388 4.08 -17.54 6.48
CA GLN A 388 3.28 -17.55 7.70
C GLN A 388 2.34 -16.34 7.74
N PRO A 389 1.15 -16.49 8.33
CA PRO A 389 0.29 -15.35 8.59
C PRO A 389 0.93 -14.44 9.65
N ILE A 390 0.64 -13.15 9.58
CA ILE A 390 1.29 -12.13 10.44
C ILE A 390 1.04 -12.35 11.94
N ASP A 391 -0.10 -12.94 12.27
CA ASP A 391 -0.56 -13.30 13.61
C ASP A 391 -0.16 -14.74 13.99
N GLY A 392 0.76 -15.37 13.26
CA GLY A 392 1.19 -16.75 13.51
C GLY A 392 2.64 -16.97 13.09
N ILE A 393 3.46 -15.94 13.18
CA ILE A 393 4.88 -16.04 12.81
C ILE A 393 5.62 -16.88 13.86
N ASP A 394 6.37 -17.88 13.42
CA ASP A 394 7.31 -18.56 14.30
C ASP A 394 8.64 -17.78 14.28
N VAL A 395 9.11 -17.36 15.46
CA VAL A 395 10.30 -16.48 15.54
C VAL A 395 11.54 -17.19 15.03
N ASP A 396 11.70 -18.47 15.35
CA ASP A 396 12.89 -19.23 14.97
C ASP A 396 12.88 -19.51 13.47
N GLU A 397 11.73 -19.88 12.89
CA GLU A 397 11.58 -20.08 11.44
C GLU A 397 11.83 -18.76 10.69
N TYR A 398 11.21 -17.65 11.15
CA TYR A 398 11.37 -16.36 10.50
C TYR A 398 12.80 -15.81 10.66
N GLN A 399 13.46 -16.04 11.80
CA GLN A 399 14.84 -15.60 12.01
C GLN A 399 15.78 -16.19 10.95
N ASN A 400 15.65 -17.48 10.64
CA ASN A 400 16.46 -18.12 9.62
C ASN A 400 16.28 -17.46 8.24
N VAL A 401 15.03 -17.19 7.86
CA VAL A 401 14.69 -16.53 6.58
C VAL A 401 15.17 -15.07 6.56
N HIS A 402 15.01 -14.36 7.68
CA HIS A 402 15.47 -12.99 7.85
C HIS A 402 16.99 -12.90 7.74
N GLU A 403 17.74 -13.79 8.39
CA GLU A 403 19.20 -13.85 8.30
C GLU A 403 19.67 -14.12 6.87
N GLU A 404 19.06 -15.08 6.17
CA GLU A 404 19.34 -15.37 4.77
C GLU A 404 19.12 -14.13 3.88
N PHE A 405 17.99 -13.44 4.06
CA PHE A 405 17.70 -12.21 3.33
C PHE A 405 18.72 -11.10 3.63
N VAL A 406 19.02 -10.87 4.90
CA VAL A 406 19.98 -9.84 5.33
C VAL A 406 21.38 -10.13 4.81
N ASN A 407 21.78 -11.40 4.70
CA ASN A 407 23.04 -11.79 4.08
C ASN A 407 23.05 -11.49 2.58
N ALA A 408 21.99 -11.83 1.85
CA ALA A 408 21.85 -11.45 0.44
C ALA A 408 21.90 -9.92 0.25
N LEU A 409 21.25 -9.16 1.14
CA LEU A 409 21.29 -7.70 1.14
C LEU A 409 22.71 -7.17 1.37
N ALA A 410 23.42 -7.71 2.36
CA ALA A 410 24.80 -7.33 2.65
C ALA A 410 25.72 -7.61 1.44
N GLU A 411 25.54 -8.74 0.75
CA GLU A 411 26.28 -9.05 -0.47
C GLU A 411 26.00 -8.05 -1.60
N GLU A 412 24.74 -7.72 -1.87
CA GLU A 412 24.39 -6.73 -2.91
C GLU A 412 24.88 -5.32 -2.56
N GLU A 413 24.84 -4.94 -1.28
CA GLU A 413 25.32 -3.65 -0.80
C GLU A 413 26.85 -3.56 -0.93
N ASN A 414 27.59 -4.63 -0.62
CA ASN A 414 29.05 -4.70 -0.75
C ASN A 414 29.54 -4.71 -2.20
N LYS A 415 28.76 -5.25 -3.14
CA LYS A 415 29.07 -5.17 -4.59
C LYS A 415 29.00 -3.73 -5.11
N GLY A 416 28.42 -2.78 -4.37
CA GLY A 416 28.31 -1.37 -4.75
C GLY A 416 27.33 -1.11 -5.89
N VAL A 417 26.48 -2.10 -6.23
CA VAL A 417 25.63 -2.12 -7.43
C VAL A 417 24.62 -0.98 -7.47
N CYS A 418 24.23 -0.44 -6.30
CA CYS A 418 23.20 0.59 -6.20
C CYS A 418 23.70 1.98 -5.78
N GLY A 419 25.01 2.19 -5.63
CA GLY A 419 25.59 3.52 -5.46
C GLY A 419 25.11 4.30 -4.22
N ILE A 420 24.74 3.61 -3.13
CA ILE A 420 24.51 4.28 -1.83
C ILE A 420 25.74 5.12 -1.54
N VAL A 421 25.55 6.43 -1.45
CA VAL A 421 26.62 7.41 -1.25
C VAL A 421 27.39 7.00 0.00
N LYS A 422 28.65 6.56 -0.18
CA LYS A 422 29.53 6.06 0.89
C LYS A 422 29.89 7.09 1.97
N ASP A 423 29.30 8.28 1.96
CA ASP A 423 29.65 9.36 2.85
C ASP A 423 28.80 9.27 4.13
N GLY A 424 29.28 8.47 5.08
CA GLY A 424 28.83 8.46 6.48
C GLY A 424 27.49 7.79 6.80
N SER A 425 26.74 7.26 5.82
CA SER A 425 25.48 6.54 6.08
C SER A 425 25.72 5.11 6.57
N VAL A 426 25.00 4.69 7.60
CA VAL A 426 24.99 3.30 8.08
C VAL A 426 24.41 2.38 6.98
N PRO A 427 25.08 1.28 6.61
CA PRO A 427 24.56 0.32 5.64
C PRO A 427 23.17 -0.20 6.01
N LEU A 428 22.31 -0.43 5.01
CA LEU A 428 20.93 -0.86 5.24
C LEU A 428 20.90 -2.23 5.94
N HIS A 429 21.74 -3.19 5.53
CA HIS A 429 21.80 -4.51 6.18
C HIS A 429 22.16 -4.40 7.68
N THR A 430 23.00 -3.43 8.07
CA THR A 430 23.35 -3.19 9.47
C THR A 430 22.15 -2.66 10.25
N THR A 431 21.37 -1.76 9.65
CA THR A 431 20.13 -1.26 10.27
C THR A 431 19.09 -2.37 10.45
N LEU A 432 18.92 -3.26 9.47
CA LEU A 432 18.02 -4.41 9.60
C LEU A 432 18.44 -5.36 10.72
N ARG A 433 19.74 -5.71 10.84
CA ARG A 433 20.25 -6.53 11.96
C ARG A 433 19.98 -5.89 13.32
N GLN A 434 20.30 -4.61 13.45
CA GLN A 434 20.07 -3.87 14.69
C GLN A 434 18.57 -3.74 15.01
N GLY A 435 17.72 -3.59 13.98
CA GLY A 435 16.27 -3.55 14.13
C GLY A 435 15.69 -4.88 14.60
N TRP A 436 16.25 -6.01 14.17
CA TRP A 436 15.89 -7.34 14.66
C TRP A 436 16.28 -7.52 16.13
N GLU A 437 17.55 -7.24 16.48
CA GLU A 437 18.08 -7.37 17.85
C GLU A 437 17.28 -6.51 18.85
N ARG A 438 16.93 -5.28 18.47
CA ARG A 438 16.17 -4.34 19.30
C ARG A 438 14.67 -4.68 19.42
N GLY A 439 14.11 -5.40 18.45
CA GLY A 439 12.66 -5.63 18.34
C GLY A 439 11.93 -4.56 17.52
N THR A 440 12.67 -3.64 16.88
CA THR A 440 12.14 -2.64 15.96
C THR A 440 11.39 -3.27 14.79
N PHE A 441 11.86 -4.43 14.30
CA PHE A 441 11.16 -5.19 13.25
C PHE A 441 9.72 -5.52 13.64
N TRP A 442 9.52 -6.09 14.84
CA TRP A 442 8.19 -6.45 15.34
C TRP A 442 7.31 -5.23 15.58
N TYR A 443 7.90 -4.14 16.09
CA TYR A 443 7.19 -2.89 16.25
C TYR A 443 6.75 -2.31 14.90
N ALA A 444 7.63 -2.29 13.89
CA ALA A 444 7.31 -1.82 12.54
C ALA A 444 6.20 -2.65 11.90
N LEU A 445 6.29 -3.98 12.02
CA LEU A 445 5.26 -4.90 11.52
C LEU A 445 3.91 -4.70 12.23
N ALA A 446 3.93 -4.39 13.53
CA ALA A 446 2.73 -4.07 14.31
C ALA A 446 2.09 -2.75 13.87
N LEU A 447 2.89 -1.73 13.53
CA LEU A 447 2.38 -0.48 12.98
C LEU A 447 1.69 -0.67 11.62
N ASP A 448 2.20 -1.59 10.80
CA ASP A 448 1.68 -1.86 9.46
C ASP A 448 0.47 -2.82 9.46
N SER A 449 0.06 -3.35 10.62
CA SER A 449 -1.02 -4.33 10.71
C SER A 449 -2.01 -4.02 11.84
N PRO A 450 -3.13 -3.33 11.56
CA PRO A 450 -4.10 -2.98 12.59
C PRO A 450 -4.67 -4.16 13.38
N LEU A 451 -4.85 -5.32 12.72
CA LEU A 451 -5.35 -6.54 13.36
C LEU A 451 -4.21 -7.34 14.02
N GLY A 452 -3.04 -7.41 13.37
CA GLY A 452 -1.87 -8.13 13.89
C GLY A 452 -1.17 -7.43 15.06
N LEU A 453 -1.35 -6.10 15.22
CA LEU A 453 -0.65 -5.26 16.19
C LEU A 453 -0.64 -5.87 17.60
N PHE A 454 -1.80 -6.30 18.08
CA PHE A 454 -1.93 -6.77 19.45
C PHE A 454 -1.15 -8.05 19.68
N LYS A 455 -1.32 -9.03 18.79
CA LYS A 455 -0.59 -10.28 18.90
C LYS A 455 0.92 -10.08 18.78
N LEU A 456 1.36 -9.29 17.80
CA LEU A 456 2.77 -8.93 17.64
C LEU A 456 3.33 -8.23 18.89
N PHE A 457 2.53 -7.38 19.54
CA PHE A 457 2.91 -6.73 20.78
C PHE A 457 3.12 -7.73 21.90
N TYR A 458 2.14 -8.57 22.19
CA TYR A 458 2.21 -9.50 23.32
C TYR A 458 3.19 -10.65 23.10
N ASP A 459 3.36 -11.12 21.86
CA ASP A 459 4.25 -12.24 21.57
C ASP A 459 5.72 -11.80 21.46
N TYR A 460 6.02 -10.59 20.97
CA TYR A 460 7.41 -10.23 20.59
C TYR A 460 7.94 -8.91 21.16
N ILE A 461 7.07 -7.99 21.58
CA ILE A 461 7.48 -6.67 22.09
C ILE A 461 7.43 -6.65 23.61
N GLN A 462 6.30 -7.05 24.19
CA GLN A 462 6.04 -7.04 25.63
C GLN A 462 7.04 -7.92 26.41
N PRO A 463 7.37 -9.15 25.98
CA PRO A 463 8.28 -10.02 26.74
C PRO A 463 9.68 -9.45 26.92
N ARG A 464 10.12 -8.57 26.01
CA ARG A 464 11.41 -7.86 26.11
C ARG A 464 11.49 -6.90 27.29
N PHE A 465 10.34 -6.50 27.85
CA PHE A 465 10.28 -5.64 29.03
C PHE A 465 9.94 -6.43 30.29
N ALA A 466 8.94 -7.31 30.22
CA ALA A 466 8.42 -8.01 31.41
C ALA A 466 7.53 -9.22 31.04
N GLU A 467 8.09 -10.30 30.52
CA GLU A 467 7.40 -11.53 30.07
C GLU A 467 6.20 -11.98 30.93
N GLU A 468 6.30 -11.89 32.25
CA GLU A 468 5.26 -12.33 33.19
C GLU A 468 3.97 -11.46 33.17
N HIS A 469 4.00 -10.26 32.57
CA HIS A 469 2.86 -9.33 32.60
C HIS A 469 1.65 -9.78 31.78
N LEU A 470 1.82 -10.65 30.78
CA LEU A 470 0.69 -11.18 30.00
C LEU A 470 -0.26 -12.00 30.89
N ASP A 471 0.29 -12.70 31.88
CA ASP A 471 -0.47 -13.52 32.82
C ASP A 471 -0.88 -12.77 34.10
N ASP A 472 -0.52 -11.49 34.22
CA ASP A 472 -0.85 -10.64 35.38
C ASP A 472 -2.05 -9.72 35.10
N PRO A 473 -3.23 -9.98 35.69
CA PRO A 473 -4.39 -9.09 35.54
C PRO A 473 -4.15 -7.66 36.03
N ALA A 474 -3.18 -7.43 36.92
CA ALA A 474 -2.84 -6.09 37.39
C ALA A 474 -2.24 -5.23 36.27
N PHE A 475 -1.45 -5.82 35.37
CA PHE A 475 -0.91 -5.14 34.20
C PHE A 475 -2.01 -4.47 33.37
N PHE A 476 -3.01 -5.25 32.96
CA PHE A 476 -4.12 -4.74 32.14
C PHE A 476 -4.90 -3.64 32.88
N ARG A 477 -5.21 -3.84 34.17
CA ARG A 477 -5.95 -2.86 34.97
C ARG A 477 -5.23 -1.52 35.11
N ILE A 478 -3.91 -1.55 35.29
CA ILE A 478 -3.09 -0.35 35.45
C ILE A 478 -2.94 0.35 34.09
N ILE A 479 -2.50 -0.38 33.06
CA ILE A 479 -2.19 0.21 31.76
C ILE A 479 -3.44 0.76 31.09
N MET A 480 -4.57 0.03 31.11
CA MET A 480 -5.82 0.51 30.49
C MET A 480 -6.29 1.85 31.07
N ALA A 481 -5.98 2.13 32.34
CA ALA A 481 -6.38 3.38 33.01
C ALA A 481 -5.71 4.62 32.43
N TYR A 482 -4.58 4.45 31.73
CA TYR A 482 -3.84 5.52 31.06
C TYR A 482 -4.19 5.69 29.58
N TRP A 483 -5.08 4.86 29.03
CA TRP A 483 -5.51 5.00 27.63
C TRP A 483 -6.39 6.25 27.41
N GLU A 484 -7.37 6.46 28.29
CA GLU A 484 -8.23 7.66 28.31
C GLU A 484 -8.80 7.92 29.71
N VAL A 485 -9.17 9.18 29.97
CA VAL A 485 -10.04 9.56 31.09
C VAL A 485 -11.31 8.70 31.10
N ASP A 486 -11.63 8.10 32.25
CA ASP A 486 -12.76 7.19 32.41
C ASP A 486 -12.72 5.96 31.46
N ALA A 487 -11.55 5.37 31.22
CA ALA A 487 -11.38 4.18 30.39
C ALA A 487 -12.42 3.05 30.62
N MET A 488 -12.86 2.80 31.85
CA MET A 488 -13.92 1.81 32.12
C MET A 488 -15.28 2.17 31.50
N LYS A 489 -15.61 3.46 31.39
CA LYS A 489 -16.82 3.94 30.70
C LYS A 489 -16.71 3.67 29.21
N PHE A 490 -15.52 3.85 28.62
CA PHE A 490 -15.27 3.48 27.23
C PHE A 490 -15.47 1.98 27.00
N VAL A 491 -14.87 1.12 27.82
CA VAL A 491 -15.02 -0.35 27.75
C VAL A 491 -16.49 -0.76 27.78
N GLN A 492 -17.27 -0.25 28.74
CA GLN A 492 -18.71 -0.52 28.82
C GLN A 492 -19.48 -0.03 27.58
N GLY A 493 -19.07 1.10 27.00
CA GLY A 493 -19.62 1.60 25.75
C GLY A 493 -19.35 0.67 24.57
N LYS A 494 -18.11 0.19 24.43
CA LYS A 494 -17.70 -0.71 23.34
C LYS A 494 -18.42 -2.06 23.38
N VAL A 495 -18.60 -2.66 24.56
CA VAL A 495 -19.37 -3.91 24.69
C VAL A 495 -20.83 -3.70 24.25
N LYS A 496 -21.45 -2.56 24.59
CA LYS A 496 -22.80 -2.21 24.11
C LYS A 496 -22.85 -2.02 22.59
N ASP A 497 -21.80 -1.46 21.98
CA ASP A 497 -21.73 -1.32 20.54
C ASP A 497 -21.61 -2.68 19.84
N ARG A 498 -20.84 -3.61 20.42
CA ARG A 498 -20.77 -5.00 19.97
C ARG A 498 -22.14 -5.68 20.04
N GLU A 499 -22.89 -5.53 21.13
CA GLU A 499 -24.25 -6.07 21.24
C GLU A 499 -25.20 -5.51 20.16
N LYS A 500 -25.14 -4.20 19.88
CA LYS A 500 -25.93 -3.58 18.79
C LYS A 500 -25.49 -4.11 17.43
N TYR A 501 -24.20 -4.28 17.21
CA TYR A 501 -23.65 -4.85 15.99
C TYR A 501 -24.16 -6.28 15.76
N GLU A 502 -24.11 -7.14 16.78
CA GLU A 502 -24.61 -8.51 16.68
C GLU A 502 -26.10 -8.57 16.35
N LYS A 503 -26.92 -7.69 16.93
CA LYS A 503 -28.35 -7.58 16.58
C LYS A 503 -28.55 -7.23 15.10
N ARG A 504 -27.78 -6.28 14.58
CA ARG A 504 -27.81 -5.90 13.16
C ARG A 504 -27.30 -7.03 12.27
N LEU A 505 -26.27 -7.75 12.72
CA LEU A 505 -25.71 -8.90 12.02
C LEU A 505 -26.76 -10.02 11.90
N ARG A 506 -27.41 -10.41 13.00
CA ARG A 506 -28.52 -11.39 12.96
C ARG A 506 -29.61 -11.01 11.96
N LYS A 507 -30.04 -9.74 11.99
CA LYS A 507 -31.01 -9.21 11.01
C LYS A 507 -30.52 -9.32 9.57
N ALA A 508 -29.24 -9.02 9.31
CA ALA A 508 -28.66 -9.16 7.97
C ALA A 508 -28.61 -10.62 7.50
N PHE A 509 -28.45 -11.57 8.41
CA PHE A 509 -28.47 -13.01 8.14
C PHE A 509 -29.87 -13.64 8.25
N GLN A 510 -30.92 -12.84 8.50
CA GLN A 510 -32.31 -13.30 8.67
C GLN A 510 -32.45 -14.36 9.78
N ILE A 511 -31.73 -14.15 10.89
CA ILE A 511 -31.74 -14.99 12.10
C ILE A 511 -32.42 -14.25 13.25
#